data_AF-A0A4Q5TEQ2-F1
#
_entry.id   AF-A0A4Q5TEQ2-F1
#
_cell.length_a   1.000
_cell.length_b   1.000
_cell.length_c   1.000
_cell.angle_alpha   90.00
_cell.angle_beta   90.00
_cell.angle_gamma   90.00
#
_symmetry.space_group_name_H-M   'P 1'
#
loop_
_entity.id
_entity.type
_entity.pdbx_description
1 polymer ?
#
loop_
_entity_poly.entity_id
_entity_poly.type
_entity_poly.pdbx_seq_one_letter_code
_entity_poly.pdbx_strand_id
1 'polypeptide(L)'
;DAQGDKQVHVDLGSPRISATGEGMRLFDETRRPTPYLDAIAEKLGALDAGYRDSSAFFDALRRHDLLEPLILEVTLDDGSTNRLVGFHVIDEARLQDLDAAALGELHAAGHLMPIFMALASLANFSELIARKNRRMRGG
;
A
#
# COMPACT_ATOMS: atom_id res chain seq x y z
N ASP A 1 19.33 10.34 20.11
CA ASP A 1 19.64 8.97 19.69
C ASP A 1 18.36 8.23 19.33
N ALA A 2 17.89 8.37 18.09
CA ALA A 2 16.52 7.98 17.69
C ALA A 2 16.51 6.75 16.77
N GLN A 3 17.18 5.68 17.16
CA GLN A 3 17.04 4.38 16.51
C GLN A 3 16.86 3.31 17.57
N GLY A 4 15.71 3.34 18.25
CA GLY A 4 15.26 2.19 19.05
C GLY A 4 15.05 0.99 18.12
N ASP A 5 15.30 -0.21 18.63
CA ASP A 5 15.08 -1.46 17.90
C ASP A 5 13.66 -1.49 17.30
N LYS A 6 13.54 -2.04 16.09
CA LYS A 6 12.23 -2.22 15.43
C LYS A 6 11.37 -3.14 16.29
N GLN A 7 10.22 -2.65 16.72
CA GLN A 7 9.29 -3.39 17.58
C GLN A 7 7.94 -3.57 16.90
N VAL A 8 7.37 -4.76 17.05
CA VAL A 8 6.00 -5.06 16.64
C VAL A 8 5.11 -4.95 17.87
N HIS A 9 4.11 -4.06 17.80
CA HIS A 9 3.11 -3.91 18.84
C HIS A 9 1.80 -4.58 18.42
N VAL A 10 1.14 -5.21 19.38
CA VAL A 10 -0.17 -5.83 19.20
C VAL A 10 -1.17 -5.09 20.08
N ASP A 11 -2.28 -4.67 19.50
CA ASP A 11 -3.43 -4.19 20.24
C ASP A 11 -4.21 -5.38 20.80
N LEU A 12 -4.08 -5.61 22.12
CA LEU A 12 -4.76 -6.69 22.82
C LEU A 12 -6.27 -6.48 22.94
N GLY A 13 -6.78 -5.26 22.70
CA GLY A 13 -8.21 -4.96 22.63
C GLY A 13 -8.85 -5.30 21.28
N SER A 14 -8.06 -5.67 20.28
CA SER A 14 -8.56 -5.98 18.95
C SER A 14 -9.48 -7.21 18.97
N PRO A 15 -10.66 -7.19 18.31
CA PRO A 15 -11.53 -8.36 18.19
C PRO A 15 -10.91 -9.51 17.38
N ARG A 16 -9.74 -9.27 16.77
CA ARG A 16 -8.93 -10.30 16.10
C ARG A 16 -8.06 -11.11 17.07
N ILE A 17 -7.93 -10.67 18.32
CA ILE A 17 -7.27 -11.43 19.38
C ILE A 17 -8.31 -12.33 20.03
N SER A 18 -8.10 -13.63 19.92
CA SER A 18 -9.00 -14.63 20.48
C SER A 18 -8.91 -14.65 22.01
N ALA A 19 -10.06 -14.59 22.67
CA ALA A 19 -10.20 -14.81 24.11
C ALA A 19 -10.51 -16.27 24.48
N THR A 20 -10.88 -17.11 23.49
CA THR A 20 -11.31 -18.50 23.69
C THR A 20 -10.15 -19.50 23.61
N GLY A 21 -8.97 -19.04 23.18
CA GLY A 21 -7.80 -19.90 22.95
C GLY A 21 -7.77 -20.57 21.58
N GLU A 22 -8.82 -20.41 20.76
CA GLU A 22 -8.85 -20.85 19.37
C GLU A 22 -8.16 -19.83 18.46
N GLY A 23 -7.39 -20.30 17.46
CA GLY A 23 -6.73 -19.45 16.48
C GLY A 23 -5.24 -19.77 16.30
N MET A 24 -4.52 -18.84 15.65
CA MET A 24 -3.07 -18.95 15.45
C MET A 24 -2.33 -18.34 16.64
N ARG A 25 -1.44 -19.12 17.26
CA ARG A 25 -0.60 -18.63 18.36
C ARG A 25 0.48 -17.68 17.82
N LEU A 26 0.68 -16.56 18.50
CA LEU A 26 1.76 -15.62 18.20
C LEU A 26 3.11 -16.06 18.81
N PHE A 27 3.05 -16.76 19.94
CA PHE A 27 4.20 -17.30 20.64
C PHE A 27 4.02 -18.79 20.92
N ASP A 28 5.12 -19.53 20.88
CA ASP A 28 5.16 -20.94 21.25
C ASP A 28 5.23 -21.13 22.78
N GLU A 29 5.26 -22.40 23.22
CA GLU A 29 5.31 -22.76 24.65
C GLU A 29 6.60 -22.29 25.34
N THR A 30 7.67 -22.03 24.57
CA THR A 30 8.94 -21.51 25.05
C THR A 30 9.02 -19.97 25.02
N ARG A 31 7.90 -19.30 24.73
CA ARG A 31 7.76 -17.84 24.56
C ARG A 31 8.54 -17.27 23.37
N ARG A 32 8.88 -18.09 22.37
CA ARG A 32 9.48 -17.61 21.12
C ARG A 32 8.39 -17.25 20.11
N PRO A 33 8.62 -16.28 19.21
CA PRO A 33 7.72 -16.02 18.08
C PRO A 33 7.42 -17.30 17.30
N THR A 34 6.17 -17.46 16.88
CA THR A 34 5.83 -18.52 15.91
C THR A 34 6.24 -18.10 14.50
N PRO A 35 6.36 -19.05 13.55
CA PRO A 35 6.63 -18.71 12.14
C PRO A 35 5.63 -17.72 11.54
N TYR A 36 4.40 -17.71 12.06
CA TYR A 36 3.40 -16.72 11.70
C TYR A 36 3.80 -15.30 12.14
N LEU A 37 4.17 -15.11 13.40
CA LEU A 37 4.59 -13.81 13.91
C LEU A 37 5.87 -13.34 13.22
N ASP A 38 6.84 -14.23 12.98
CA ASP A 38 8.06 -13.90 12.26
C ASP A 38 7.78 -13.41 10.83
N ALA A 39 6.91 -14.10 10.09
CA ALA A 39 6.54 -13.69 8.73
C ALA A 39 5.79 -12.34 8.71
N ILE A 40 5.01 -12.02 9.74
CA ILE A 40 4.36 -10.71 9.87
C ILE A 40 5.40 -9.63 10.21
N ALA A 41 6.32 -9.91 11.14
CA ALA A 41 7.39 -8.99 11.53
C ALA A 41 8.29 -8.64 10.34
N GLU A 42 8.64 -9.63 9.51
CA GLU A 42 9.41 -9.44 8.28
C GLU A 42 8.68 -8.51 7.31
N LYS A 43 7.39 -8.75 7.05
CA LYS A 43 6.57 -7.89 6.18
C LYS A 43 6.46 -6.46 6.69
N LEU A 44 6.27 -6.28 8.00
CA LEU A 44 6.25 -4.95 8.62
C LEU A 44 7.62 -4.27 8.50
N GLY A 45 8.71 -5.03 8.67
CA GLY A 45 10.07 -4.54 8.47
C GLY A 45 10.33 -4.07 7.05
N ALA A 46 9.87 -4.82 6.05
CA ALA A 46 9.95 -4.44 4.64
C ALA A 46 9.10 -3.20 4.33
N LEU A 47 7.89 -3.11 4.89
CA LEU A 47 7.02 -1.95 4.75
C LEU A 47 7.64 -0.68 5.35
N ASP A 48 8.23 -0.76 6.54
CA ASP A 48 8.92 0.36 7.19
C ASP A 48 10.13 0.83 6.38
N ALA A 49 10.93 -0.10 5.84
CA ALA A 49 12.03 0.24 4.95
C ALA A 49 11.52 0.97 3.69
N GLY A 50 10.53 0.39 3.01
CA GLY A 50 9.93 1.00 1.83
C GLY A 50 9.31 2.38 2.10
N TYR A 51 8.70 2.57 3.28
CA TYR A 51 8.15 3.87 3.68
C TYR A 51 9.25 4.93 3.84
N ARG A 52 10.36 4.59 4.50
CA ARG A 52 11.50 5.52 4.67
C ARG A 52 12.12 5.88 3.33
N ASP A 53 12.26 4.91 2.44
CA ASP A 53 12.86 5.10 1.11
C ASP A 53 11.91 5.85 0.15
N SER A 54 10.61 5.90 0.44
CA SER A 54 9.60 6.51 -0.43
C SER A 54 9.70 8.04 -0.52
N SER A 55 10.36 8.71 0.43
CA SER A 55 10.46 10.19 0.40
C SER A 55 11.11 10.68 -0.89
N ALA A 56 12.25 10.09 -1.26
CA ALA A 56 12.97 10.47 -2.47
C ALA A 56 12.13 10.24 -3.74
N PHE A 57 11.36 9.15 -3.75
CA PHE A 57 10.43 8.84 -4.83
C PHE A 57 9.36 9.93 -4.99
N PHE A 58 8.65 10.27 -3.91
CA PHE A 58 7.62 11.31 -3.97
C PHE A 58 8.19 12.70 -4.27
N ASP A 59 9.40 13.01 -3.81
CA ASP A 59 10.07 14.26 -4.15
C ASP A 59 10.43 14.34 -5.63
N ALA A 60 10.85 13.24 -6.24
CA ALA A 60 11.06 13.17 -7.68
C ALA A 60 9.75 13.36 -8.46
N LEU A 61 8.66 12.68 -8.05
CA LEU A 61 7.35 12.86 -8.69
C LEU A 61 6.88 14.31 -8.64
N ARG A 62 7.04 14.99 -7.50
CA ARG A 62 6.68 16.42 -7.38
C ARG A 62 7.57 17.33 -8.24
N ARG A 63 8.87 17.06 -8.29
CA ARG A 63 9.83 17.85 -9.08
C ARG A 63 9.48 17.85 -10.57
N HIS A 64 9.03 16.71 -11.08
CA HIS A 64 8.61 16.54 -12.48
C HIS A 64 7.09 16.73 -12.68
N ASP A 65 6.38 17.22 -11.66
CA ASP A 65 4.93 17.47 -11.69
C ASP A 65 4.11 16.23 -12.14
N LEU A 66 4.53 15.03 -11.74
CA LEU A 66 3.94 13.76 -12.19
C LEU A 66 2.72 13.29 -11.40
N LEU A 67 2.21 14.09 -10.46
CA LEU A 67 1.06 13.71 -9.62
C LEU A 67 -0.17 14.53 -9.99
N GLU A 68 -1.27 13.84 -10.28
CA GLU A 68 -2.59 14.46 -10.47
C GLU A 68 -3.62 13.92 -9.47
N PRO A 69 -4.61 14.73 -9.05
CA PRO A 69 -5.68 14.27 -8.16
C PRO A 69 -6.54 13.19 -8.82
N LEU A 70 -6.80 12.10 -8.09
CA LEU A 70 -7.75 11.06 -8.47
C LEU A 70 -9.09 11.29 -7.77
N ILE A 71 -10.16 11.38 -8.58
CA ILE A 71 -11.53 11.28 -8.11
C ILE A 71 -12.15 10.07 -8.80
N LEU A 72 -12.48 9.03 -8.01
CA LEU A 72 -13.13 7.83 -8.50
C LEU A 72 -14.54 7.74 -7.92
N GLU A 73 -15.55 7.73 -8.77
CA GLU A 73 -16.94 7.44 -8.41
C GLU A 73 -17.31 6.04 -8.87
N VAL A 74 -17.78 5.23 -7.93
CA VAL A 74 -18.16 3.84 -8.16
C VAL A 74 -19.60 3.65 -7.70
N THR A 75 -20.48 3.33 -8.64
CA THR A 75 -21.82 2.83 -8.33
C THR A 75 -21.75 1.33 -8.14
N LEU A 76 -22.15 0.85 -6.96
CA LEU A 76 -22.20 -0.56 -6.62
C LEU A 76 -23.54 -1.18 -7.06
N ASP A 77 -23.61 -2.51 -7.07
CA ASP A 77 -24.76 -3.26 -7.59
C ASP A 77 -26.06 -3.01 -6.80
N ASP A 78 -25.96 -2.53 -5.56
CA ASP A 78 -27.09 -2.13 -4.71
C ASP A 78 -27.58 -0.70 -4.96
N GLY A 79 -26.99 0.00 -5.94
CA GLY A 79 -27.27 1.39 -6.28
C GLY A 79 -26.57 2.41 -5.38
N SER A 80 -25.81 1.97 -4.35
CA SER A 80 -25.02 2.88 -3.53
C SER A 80 -23.85 3.44 -4.34
N THR A 81 -23.61 4.75 -4.21
CA THR A 81 -22.46 5.42 -4.83
C THR A 81 -21.38 5.63 -3.79
N ASN A 82 -20.19 5.12 -4.08
CA ASN A 82 -19.00 5.31 -3.27
C ASN A 82 -18.05 6.25 -4.02
N ARG A 83 -17.55 7.26 -3.32
CA ARG A 83 -16.66 8.27 -3.89
C ARG A 83 -15.31 8.21 -3.17
N LEU A 84 -14.25 8.02 -3.94
CA LEU A 84 -12.87 8.03 -3.49
C LEU A 84 -12.24 9.37 -3.85
N VAL A 85 -11.90 10.17 -2.83
CA VAL A 85 -11.30 11.50 -2.96
C VAL A 85 -10.07 11.64 -2.06
N GLY A 86 -9.22 12.62 -2.36
CA GLY A 86 -8.00 12.89 -1.57
C GLY A 86 -6.80 12.02 -1.95
N PHE A 87 -6.90 11.29 -3.06
CA PHE A 87 -5.81 10.46 -3.61
C PHE A 87 -5.17 11.14 -4.81
N HIS A 88 -3.96 10.71 -5.15
CA HIS A 88 -3.26 11.11 -6.36
C HIS A 88 -2.85 9.88 -7.16
N VAL A 89 -2.77 10.03 -8.48
CA VAL A 89 -2.21 9.05 -9.41
C VAL A 89 -1.07 9.69 -10.19
N ILE A 90 -0.36 8.85 -10.96
CA ILE A 90 0.64 9.35 -11.90
C ILE A 90 -0.09 9.95 -13.11
N ASP A 91 0.25 11.19 -13.45
CA ASP A 91 -0.19 11.82 -14.70
C ASP A 91 0.56 11.17 -15.88
N GLU A 92 -0.16 10.36 -16.67
CA GLU A 92 0.40 9.63 -17.80
C GLU A 92 0.87 10.56 -18.93
N ALA A 93 0.18 11.68 -19.16
CA ALA A 93 0.52 12.61 -20.22
C ALA A 93 1.85 13.30 -19.90
N ARG A 94 2.00 13.81 -18.67
CA ARG A 94 3.25 14.41 -18.21
C ARG A 94 4.41 13.43 -18.17
N LEU A 95 4.14 12.16 -17.82
CA LEU A 95 5.14 11.11 -17.88
C LEU A 95 5.63 10.86 -19.32
N GLN A 96 4.72 10.85 -20.30
CA GLN A 96 5.06 10.67 -21.72
C GLN A 96 5.81 11.88 -22.31
N ASP A 97 5.52 13.08 -21.80
CA ASP A 97 6.15 14.33 -22.24
C ASP A 97 7.51 14.62 -21.58
N LEU A 98 8.00 13.74 -20.69
CA LEU A 98 9.32 13.90 -20.07
C LEU A 98 10.43 13.93 -21.11
N ASP A 99 11.36 14.86 -20.95
CA ASP A 99 12.58 14.88 -21.74
C ASP A 99 13.57 13.77 -21.34
N ALA A 100 14.59 13.58 -22.16
CA ALA A 100 15.60 12.54 -21.93
C ALA A 100 16.40 12.74 -20.63
N ALA A 101 16.57 13.99 -20.19
CA ALA A 101 17.32 14.30 -18.97
C ALA A 101 16.51 13.87 -17.74
N ALA A 102 15.25 14.28 -17.64
CA ALA A 102 14.32 13.90 -16.59
C ALA A 102 14.12 12.37 -16.54
N LEU A 103 13.93 11.74 -17.69
CA LEU A 103 13.83 10.29 -17.78
C LEU A 103 15.10 9.58 -17.27
N GLY A 104 16.27 10.12 -17.64
CA GLY A 104 17.57 9.63 -17.18
C GLY A 104 17.74 9.75 -15.67
N GLU A 105 17.34 10.87 -15.06
CA GLU A 105 17.35 11.06 -13.61
C GLU A 105 16.46 10.05 -12.89
N LEU A 106 15.23 9.88 -13.35
CA LEU A 106 14.28 8.92 -12.77
C LEU A 106 14.78 7.47 -12.92
N HIS A 107 15.43 7.13 -14.03
CA HIS A 107 16.03 5.82 -14.23
C HIS A 107 17.19 5.56 -13.28
N ALA A 108 18.14 6.50 -13.20
CA ALA A 108 19.33 6.38 -12.36
C ALA A 108 18.97 6.28 -10.87
N ALA A 109 17.90 6.95 -10.45
CA ALA A 109 17.37 6.88 -9.09
C ALA A 109 16.47 5.66 -8.83
N GLY A 110 16.23 4.80 -9.82
CA GLY A 110 15.39 3.60 -9.69
C GLY A 110 13.89 3.89 -9.56
N HIS A 111 13.42 5.07 -9.96
CA HIS A 111 12.04 5.51 -9.80
C HIS A 111 11.11 5.10 -10.95
N LEU A 112 11.64 4.70 -12.11
CA LEU A 112 10.79 4.29 -13.25
C LEU A 112 9.97 3.03 -12.96
N MET A 113 10.58 2.01 -12.33
CA MET A 113 9.86 0.79 -11.99
C MET A 113 8.64 1.07 -11.09
N PRO A 114 8.77 1.76 -9.95
CA PRO A 114 7.61 2.07 -9.11
C PRO A 114 6.58 2.98 -9.81
N ILE A 115 6.98 3.91 -10.69
CA ILE A 115 6.05 4.69 -11.53
C ILE A 115 5.17 3.76 -12.37
N PHE A 116 5.79 2.86 -13.15
CA PHE A 116 5.04 1.97 -14.02
C PHE A 116 4.18 0.97 -13.24
N MET A 117 4.65 0.53 -12.07
CA MET A 117 3.84 -0.32 -11.19
C MET A 117 2.64 0.44 -10.62
N ALA A 118 2.77 1.73 -10.30
CA ALA A 118 1.66 2.56 -9.87
C ALA A 118 0.59 2.69 -10.98
N LEU A 119 1.01 2.95 -12.22
CA LEU A 119 0.12 3.00 -13.39
C LEU A 119 -0.58 1.66 -13.63
N ALA A 120 0.19 0.57 -13.67
CA ALA A 120 -0.37 -0.76 -13.89
C ALA A 120 -1.35 -1.18 -12.77
N SER A 121 -1.14 -0.69 -11.54
CA SER A 121 -2.00 -1.01 -10.41
C SER A 121 -3.46 -0.54 -10.59
N LEU A 122 -3.69 0.51 -11.40
CA LEU A 122 -5.01 1.09 -11.65
C LEU A 122 -5.97 0.08 -12.32
N ALA A 123 -5.44 -0.85 -13.13
CA ALA A 123 -6.22 -1.91 -13.75
C ALA A 123 -6.90 -2.84 -12.71
N ASN A 124 -6.40 -2.88 -11.47
CA ASN A 124 -7.00 -3.68 -10.40
C ASN A 124 -8.29 -3.06 -9.82
N PHE A 125 -8.61 -1.80 -10.11
CA PHE A 125 -9.81 -1.16 -9.54
C PHE A 125 -11.09 -1.91 -9.90
N SER A 126 -11.25 -2.31 -11.16
CA SER A 126 -12.41 -3.09 -11.61
C SER A 126 -12.58 -4.39 -10.82
N GLU A 127 -11.48 -5.09 -10.55
CA GLU A 127 -11.53 -6.33 -9.76
C GLU A 127 -11.87 -6.06 -8.29
N LEU A 128 -11.32 -4.98 -7.70
CA LEU A 128 -11.62 -4.57 -6.34
C LEU A 128 -13.09 -4.18 -6.18
N ILE A 129 -13.67 -3.48 -7.16
CA ILE A 129 -15.11 -3.15 -7.22
C ILE A 129 -15.94 -4.44 -7.26
N ALA A 130 -15.58 -5.39 -8.13
CA ALA A 130 -16.28 -6.66 -8.22
C ALA A 130 -16.19 -7.48 -6.91
N ARG A 131 -15.03 -7.47 -6.24
CA ARG A 131 -14.84 -8.09 -4.92
C ARG A 131 -15.72 -7.43 -3.86
N LYS A 132 -15.82 -6.09 -3.86
CA LYS A 132 -16.71 -5.33 -2.96
C LYS A 132 -18.18 -5.71 -3.17
N ASN A 133 -18.66 -5.75 -4.42
CA ASN A 133 -20.03 -6.17 -4.75
C ASN A 133 -20.33 -7.59 -4.26
N ARG A 134 -19.41 -8.55 -4.45
CA ARG A 134 -19.58 -9.93 -3.95
C ARG A 134 -19.70 -9.99 -2.44
N ARG A 135 -18.89 -9.22 -1.71
CA ARG A 135 -18.93 -9.20 -0.24
C ARG A 135 -20.25 -8.63 0.29
N MET A 136 -20.83 -7.65 -0.39
CA MET A 136 -22.12 -7.07 0.02
C MET A 136 -23.31 -8.00 -0.27
N ARG A 137 -23.21 -8.87 -1.28
CA ARG A 137 -24.24 -9.89 -1.57
C ARG A 137 -24.26 -11.07 -0.58
N GLY A 138 -23.17 -11.29 0.14
CA GLY A 138 -23.02 -12.40 1.10
C GLY A 138 -23.19 -11.99 2.57
N GLY A 139 -23.74 -10.79 2.82
CA GLY A 139 -24.07 -10.28 4.15
C GLY A 139 -25.57 -10.36 4.41
#